data_AF-A0A6J1AU78-F1
#
_entry.id   AF-A0A6J1AU78-F1
#
_cell.length_a   1.000
_cell.length_b   1.000
_cell.length_c   1.000
_cell.angle_alpha   90.00
_cell.angle_beta   90.00
_cell.angle_gamma   90.00
#
_symmetry.space_group_name_H-M   'P 1'
#
loop_
_entity.id
_entity.type
_entity.pdbx_description
1 polymer ?
#
loop_
_entity_poly.entity_id
_entity_poly.type
_entity_poly.pdbx_seq_one_letter_code
_entity_poly.pdbx_strand_id
1 'polypeptide(L)'
;YDVLSQSFRSSSANLPIGVVRQVEAKYPALLFKQQLTAYVEKIYGIIRDNLKKDLSPLISCCIQVPRTSKGTAFKTSEESQGDPANHWHSIIECLDRLLCTLKENFVPPILVQKIFTQIFAYINVQLFNSLLLRRECCTFSNGEYVKSGLAELELWCAQVKEEYAGPSWDELKHTRQAVGFLVIHQKSRISYDEITNDLCTVLSVQQLYRVCTLYRDDNYNTQSVSPDVISSMKLLMTGDSEDDGGSSFLLDDDSSIPFSVEDITVSLQVKEFADVKPAAELIENPAFQFLQD
;
A
#
# COMPACT_ATOMS: atom_id res chain seq x y z
N TYR A 1 0.80 -26.46 -20.30
CA TYR A 1 0.80 -25.39 -21.31
C TYR A 1 0.17 -25.89 -22.62
N ASP A 2 -1.03 -26.49 -22.59
CA ASP A 2 -1.57 -27.11 -23.81
C ASP A 2 -3.11 -27.18 -23.89
N VAL A 3 -3.82 -26.24 -23.25
CA VAL A 3 -5.31 -26.18 -23.33
C VAL A 3 -5.81 -24.84 -23.88
N LEU A 4 -4.93 -23.86 -24.12
CA LEU A 4 -5.33 -22.49 -24.53
C LEU A 4 -5.26 -22.22 -26.05
N SER A 5 -4.91 -23.20 -26.88
CA SER A 5 -4.69 -22.99 -28.32
C SER A 5 -5.81 -23.49 -29.24
N GLN A 6 -6.91 -24.04 -28.71
CA GLN A 6 -7.92 -24.74 -29.53
C GLN A 6 -9.27 -24.02 -29.77
N SER A 7 -9.47 -22.77 -29.35
CA SER A 7 -10.80 -22.14 -29.52
C SER A 7 -11.00 -21.31 -30.81
N PHE A 8 -10.01 -21.26 -31.73
CA PHE A 8 -10.14 -20.50 -32.98
C PHE A 8 -9.69 -21.29 -34.20
N ARG A 9 -10.30 -22.45 -34.49
CA ARG A 9 -10.23 -23.05 -35.82
C ARG A 9 -11.57 -23.61 -36.30
N SER A 10 -12.05 -22.97 -37.37
CA SER A 10 -12.90 -23.47 -38.45
C SER A 10 -14.14 -24.29 -38.10
N SER A 11 -15.30 -23.64 -38.23
CA SER A 11 -16.53 -24.30 -38.70
C SER A 11 -16.96 -23.71 -40.04
N SER A 12 -16.10 -23.83 -41.05
CA SER A 12 -16.46 -23.59 -42.45
C SER A 12 -16.98 -24.90 -43.05
N ALA A 13 -18.17 -25.32 -42.62
CA ALA A 13 -18.92 -26.38 -43.28
C ALA A 13 -20.09 -25.72 -44.00
N ASN A 14 -20.01 -25.76 -45.34
CA ASN A 14 -21.00 -25.30 -46.31
C ASN A 14 -22.45 -25.29 -45.78
N LEU A 15 -22.97 -24.10 -45.49
CA LEU A 15 -24.39 -23.86 -45.24
C LEU A 15 -24.93 -22.90 -46.31
N PRO A 16 -26.16 -23.12 -46.81
CA PRO A 16 -26.77 -22.25 -47.81
C PRO A 16 -26.85 -20.80 -47.30
N ILE A 17 -26.62 -19.86 -48.22
CA ILE A 17 -26.86 -18.43 -48.04
C ILE A 17 -28.25 -18.22 -47.42
N GLY A 18 -28.32 -17.70 -46.19
CA GLY A 18 -29.59 -17.21 -45.64
C GLY A 18 -29.88 -17.44 -44.17
N VAL A 19 -29.08 -18.18 -43.40
CA VAL A 19 -29.30 -18.28 -41.94
C VAL A 19 -28.00 -17.98 -41.22
N VAL A 20 -27.70 -16.69 -41.07
CA VAL A 20 -26.79 -16.24 -40.02
C VAL A 20 -27.43 -16.73 -38.71
N ARG A 21 -26.84 -17.76 -38.09
CA ARG A 21 -27.19 -18.12 -36.72
C ARG A 21 -27.00 -16.85 -35.90
N GLN A 22 -28.09 -16.23 -35.44
CA GLN A 22 -28.02 -15.21 -34.42
C GLN A 22 -27.34 -15.87 -33.22
N VAL A 23 -26.03 -15.67 -33.12
CA VAL A 23 -25.32 -15.97 -31.88
C VAL A 23 -25.94 -15.05 -30.87
N GLU A 24 -26.56 -15.61 -29.83
CA GLU A 24 -27.03 -14.84 -28.69
C GLU A 24 -25.78 -14.23 -28.02
N ALA A 25 -25.38 -13.06 -28.50
CA ALA A 25 -24.08 -12.45 -28.20
C ALA A 25 -23.91 -12.15 -26.70
N LYS A 26 -25.00 -12.19 -25.93
CA LYS A 26 -25.04 -11.96 -24.50
C LYS A 26 -24.10 -12.88 -23.73
N TYR A 27 -24.10 -14.19 -24.02
CA TYR A 27 -23.29 -15.15 -23.27
C TYR A 27 -21.79 -15.07 -23.63
N PRO A 28 -21.39 -15.07 -24.92
CA PRO A 28 -20.00 -14.82 -25.29
C PRO A 28 -19.45 -13.47 -24.79
N ALA A 29 -20.25 -12.40 -24.86
CA ALA A 29 -19.85 -11.08 -24.35
C ALA A 29 -19.66 -11.09 -22.82
N LEU A 30 -20.51 -11.80 -22.09
CA LEU A 30 -20.37 -11.96 -20.64
C LEU A 30 -19.05 -12.66 -20.28
N LEU A 31 -18.74 -13.78 -20.92
CA LEU A 31 -17.49 -14.51 -20.70
C LEU A 31 -16.26 -13.65 -21.05
N PHE A 32 -16.33 -12.90 -22.15
CA PHE A 32 -15.27 -11.98 -22.54
C PHE A 32 -15.07 -10.87 -21.51
N LYS A 33 -16.15 -10.27 -20.99
CA LYS A 33 -16.09 -9.28 -19.91
C LYS A 33 -15.44 -9.86 -18.64
N GLN A 34 -15.80 -11.07 -18.25
CA GLN A 34 -15.20 -11.75 -17.09
C GLN A 34 -13.71 -11.98 -17.28
N GLN A 35 -13.29 -12.39 -18.48
CA GLN A 35 -11.87 -12.58 -18.78
C GLN A 35 -11.09 -11.25 -18.75
N LEU A 36 -11.64 -10.17 -19.32
CA LEU A 36 -11.03 -8.84 -19.24
C LEU A 36 -10.91 -8.36 -17.79
N THR A 37 -11.93 -8.60 -16.97
CA THR A 37 -11.91 -8.28 -15.54
C THR A 37 -10.74 -8.98 -14.84
N ALA A 38 -10.61 -10.29 -15.04
CA ALA A 38 -9.51 -11.06 -14.45
C ALA A 38 -8.13 -10.56 -14.92
N TYR A 39 -8.01 -10.08 -16.16
CA TYR A 39 -6.76 -9.46 -16.63
C TYR A 39 -6.47 -8.13 -15.93
N VAL A 40 -7.48 -7.26 -15.75
CA VAL A 40 -7.31 -5.99 -15.03
C VAL A 40 -6.87 -6.24 -13.59
N GLU A 41 -7.54 -7.15 -12.88
CA GLU A 41 -7.20 -7.54 -11.51
C GLU A 41 -5.77 -8.08 -11.42
N LYS A 42 -5.37 -8.94 -12.36
CA LYS A 42 -4.02 -9.50 -12.42
C LYS A 42 -2.97 -8.43 -12.67
N ILE A 43 -3.20 -7.52 -13.63
CA ILE A 43 -2.26 -6.42 -13.94
C ILE A 43 -2.15 -5.48 -12.74
N TYR A 44 -3.27 -5.15 -12.11
CA TYR A 44 -3.31 -4.36 -10.88
C TYR A 44 -2.44 -5.00 -9.78
N GLY A 45 -2.64 -6.30 -9.52
CA GLY A 45 -1.83 -7.04 -8.55
C GLY A 45 -0.34 -6.99 -8.86
N ILE A 46 0.05 -7.18 -10.13
CA ILE A 46 1.46 -7.09 -10.56
C ILE A 46 2.04 -5.70 -10.29
N ILE A 47 1.32 -4.63 -10.65
CA ILE A 47 1.80 -3.25 -10.43
C ILE A 47 2.00 -2.99 -8.94
N ARG A 48 1.00 -3.33 -8.11
CA ARG A 48 1.07 -3.19 -6.66
C ARG A 48 2.24 -3.97 -6.07
N ASP A 49 2.37 -5.25 -6.41
CA ASP A 49 3.37 -6.13 -5.80
C ASP A 49 4.79 -5.73 -6.23
N ASN A 50 4.97 -5.25 -7.46
CA ASN A 50 6.24 -4.67 -7.90
C ASN A 50 6.58 -3.41 -7.10
N LEU A 51 5.61 -2.52 -6.85
CA LEU A 51 5.87 -1.33 -6.03
C LEU A 51 6.21 -1.71 -4.57
N LYS A 52 5.50 -2.69 -3.98
CA LYS A 52 5.84 -3.21 -2.64
C LYS A 52 7.27 -3.74 -2.59
N LYS A 53 7.69 -4.49 -3.62
CA LYS A 53 9.04 -5.03 -3.75
C LYS A 53 10.10 -3.93 -3.82
N ASP A 54 9.86 -2.88 -4.61
CA ASP A 54 10.77 -1.75 -4.76
C ASP A 54 10.88 -0.93 -3.46
N LEU A 55 9.77 -0.78 -2.72
CA LEU A 55 9.72 -0.04 -1.46
C LEU A 55 10.28 -0.80 -0.27
N SER A 56 10.21 -2.14 -0.26
CA SER A 56 10.65 -3.00 0.86
C SER A 56 12.05 -2.66 1.42
N PRO A 57 13.11 -2.57 0.60
CA PRO A 57 14.43 -2.20 1.11
C PRO A 57 14.49 -0.76 1.65
N LEU A 58 13.77 0.18 1.02
CA LEU A 58 13.74 1.58 1.45
C LEU A 58 13.04 1.74 2.80
N ILE A 59 11.90 1.07 2.99
CA ILE A 59 11.17 1.04 4.26
C ILE A 59 12.04 0.42 5.36
N SER A 60 12.75 -0.66 5.04
CA SER A 60 13.70 -1.29 5.98
C SER A 60 14.76 -0.32 6.49
N CYS A 61 15.24 0.59 5.63
CA CYS A 61 16.18 1.65 6.00
C CYS A 61 15.54 2.82 6.77
N CYS A 62 14.22 2.97 6.74
CA CYS A 62 13.46 4.01 7.43
C CYS A 62 12.94 3.58 8.82
N ILE A 63 13.01 2.28 9.14
CA ILE A 63 12.54 1.74 10.42
C ILE A 63 13.40 2.24 11.60
N GLN A 64 14.66 2.60 11.34
CA GLN A 64 15.59 3.10 12.35
C GLN A 64 16.35 4.34 11.88
N VAL A 65 16.61 5.25 12.82
CA VAL A 65 17.55 6.36 12.62
C VAL A 65 18.88 5.81 12.08
N PRO A 66 19.34 6.27 10.90
CA PRO A 66 20.64 5.86 10.39
C PRO A 66 21.74 6.34 11.33
N ARG A 67 22.39 5.40 12.01
CA ARG A 67 23.53 5.72 12.88
C ARG A 67 24.75 5.95 12.00
N THR A 68 25.23 7.19 11.94
CA THR A 68 26.55 7.46 11.39
C THR A 68 27.59 6.84 12.34
N SER A 69 28.16 5.71 11.94
CA SER A 69 29.21 5.02 12.68
C SER A 69 30.45 5.92 12.80
N LYS A 70 30.52 6.76 13.84
CA LYS A 70 31.76 7.43 14.22
C LYS A 70 32.65 6.42 14.93
N GLY A 71 33.52 5.72 14.18
CA GLY A 71 34.55 4.85 14.78
C GLY A 71 35.35 3.99 13.79
N THR A 72 36.53 4.51 13.41
CA THR A 72 37.80 3.79 13.07
C THR A 72 37.83 2.68 12.00
N ALA A 73 38.41 3.05 10.85
CA ALA A 73 39.38 2.30 10.03
C ALA A 73 39.02 0.87 9.55
N PHE A 74 38.49 0.77 8.32
CA PHE A 74 39.24 0.19 7.18
C PHE A 74 38.54 0.61 5.87
N LYS A 75 39.28 1.22 4.95
CA LYS A 75 38.81 1.54 3.60
C LYS A 75 38.80 0.26 2.78
N THR A 76 37.62 -0.17 2.30
CA THR A 76 37.42 -0.76 0.97
C THR A 76 35.93 -0.79 0.65
N SER A 77 35.63 -0.37 -0.58
CA SER A 77 34.34 -0.45 -1.29
C SER A 77 33.44 0.79 -1.16
N GLU A 78 33.41 1.54 -2.26
CA GLU A 78 32.49 2.62 -2.58
C GLU A 78 31.07 2.06 -2.75
N GLU A 79 30.29 2.03 -1.68
CA GLU A 79 28.83 1.92 -1.77
C GLU A 79 28.21 3.09 -0.99
N SER A 80 27.92 4.16 -1.75
CA SER A 80 26.91 5.19 -1.48
C SER A 80 26.58 5.49 -0.01
N GLN A 81 27.45 6.29 0.63
CA GLN A 81 27.07 7.07 1.82
C GLN A 81 26.14 8.21 1.39
N GLY A 82 24.85 7.90 1.27
CA GLY A 82 23.78 8.91 1.21
C GLY A 82 23.47 9.43 2.61
N ASP A 83 23.22 10.73 2.72
CA ASP A 83 22.75 11.43 3.93
C ASP A 83 21.53 10.69 4.54
N PRO A 84 21.42 10.46 5.87
CA PRO A 84 20.25 9.86 6.54
C PRO A 84 18.87 10.42 6.14
N ALA A 85 18.81 11.66 5.64
CA ALA A 85 17.63 12.30 5.07
C ALA A 85 17.16 11.69 3.72
N ASN A 86 17.93 10.78 3.13
CA ASN A 86 17.75 10.34 1.75
C ASN A 86 16.75 9.18 1.58
N HIS A 87 16.51 8.34 2.61
CA HIS A 87 15.66 7.14 2.44
C HIS A 87 14.17 7.45 2.28
N TRP A 88 13.62 8.34 3.11
CA TRP A 88 12.23 8.79 2.98
C TRP A 88 12.00 9.50 1.65
N HIS A 89 12.97 10.29 1.19
CA HIS A 89 12.91 10.94 -0.11
C HIS A 89 12.91 9.92 -1.25
N SER A 90 13.71 8.84 -1.18
CA SER A 90 13.67 7.75 -2.16
C SER A 90 12.31 7.03 -2.21
N ILE A 91 11.63 6.88 -1.06
CA ILE A 91 10.25 6.34 -1.02
C ILE A 91 9.33 7.27 -1.81
N ILE A 92 9.38 8.58 -1.53
CA ILE A 92 8.54 9.59 -2.19
C ILE A 92 8.80 9.64 -3.69
N GLU A 93 10.07 9.61 -4.11
CA GLU A 93 10.46 9.56 -5.52
C GLU A 93 9.92 8.29 -6.20
N CYS A 94 9.92 7.15 -5.51
CA CYS A 94 9.36 5.91 -6.03
C CYS A 94 7.84 6.00 -6.22
N LEU A 95 7.12 6.59 -5.27
CA LEU A 95 5.69 6.85 -5.37
C LEU A 95 5.37 7.81 -6.53
N ASP A 96 6.13 8.91 -6.64
CA ASP A 96 5.92 9.93 -7.66
C ASP A 96 6.22 9.41 -9.08
N ARG A 97 7.29 8.62 -9.24
CA ARG A 97 7.61 7.96 -10.51
C ARG A 97 6.49 7.05 -10.98
N LEU A 98 5.91 6.24 -10.08
CA LEU A 98 4.77 5.40 -10.44
C LEU A 98 3.55 6.25 -10.80
N LEU A 99 3.23 7.27 -9.99
CA LEU A 99 2.10 8.17 -10.25
C LEU A 99 2.22 8.83 -11.62
N CYS A 100 3.38 9.40 -11.96
CA CYS A 100 3.65 10.00 -13.26
C CYS A 100 3.41 8.99 -14.38
N THR A 101 3.97 7.79 -14.25
CA THR A 101 3.79 6.71 -15.24
C THR A 101 2.32 6.35 -15.43
N LEU A 102 1.55 6.18 -14.34
CA LEU A 102 0.13 5.84 -14.41
C LEU A 102 -0.70 6.96 -15.07
N LYS A 103 -0.36 8.22 -14.80
CA LYS A 103 -1.02 9.39 -15.41
C LYS A 103 -0.71 9.50 -16.90
N GLU A 104 0.55 9.34 -17.30
CA GLU A 104 0.98 9.35 -18.70
C GLU A 104 0.32 8.23 -19.53
N ASN A 105 0.01 7.10 -18.88
CA ASN A 105 -0.70 5.98 -19.49
C ASN A 105 -2.23 6.05 -19.32
N PHE A 106 -2.77 7.18 -18.88
CA PHE A 106 -4.21 7.42 -18.72
C PHE A 106 -4.94 6.37 -17.88
N VAL A 107 -4.26 5.81 -16.88
CA VAL A 107 -4.86 4.84 -15.96
C VAL A 107 -5.99 5.53 -15.17
N PRO A 108 -7.19 4.95 -15.08
CA PRO A 108 -8.30 5.54 -14.35
C PRO A 108 -7.91 5.93 -12.90
N PRO A 109 -8.22 7.16 -12.44
CA PRO A 109 -7.83 7.63 -11.11
C PRO A 109 -8.26 6.70 -9.98
N ILE A 110 -9.43 6.07 -10.08
CA ILE A 110 -9.91 5.10 -9.09
C ILE A 110 -8.93 3.94 -8.88
N LEU A 111 -8.32 3.42 -9.95
CA LEU A 111 -7.34 2.33 -9.84
C LEU A 111 -6.04 2.84 -9.21
N VAL A 112 -5.60 4.05 -9.59
CA VAL A 112 -4.41 4.70 -9.03
C VAL A 112 -4.58 4.91 -7.53
N GLN A 113 -5.73 5.43 -7.09
CA GLN A 113 -6.09 5.66 -5.70
C GLN A 113 -6.05 4.35 -4.89
N LYS A 114 -6.59 3.26 -5.45
CA LYS A 114 -6.59 1.94 -4.81
C LYS A 114 -5.18 1.37 -4.66
N ILE A 115 -4.30 1.56 -5.67
CA ILE A 115 -2.89 1.18 -5.57
C ILE A 115 -2.24 1.90 -4.39
N PHE A 116 -2.32 3.23 -4.33
CA PHE A 116 -1.67 3.98 -3.26
C PHE A 116 -2.25 3.69 -1.88
N THR A 117 -3.57 3.46 -1.78
CA THR A 117 -4.20 3.05 -0.52
C THR A 117 -3.57 1.74 0.00
N GLN A 118 -3.45 0.72 -0.85
CA GLN A 118 -2.82 -0.54 -0.46
C GLN A 118 -1.33 -0.42 -0.17
N ILE A 119 -0.63 0.49 -0.84
CA ILE A 119 0.79 0.74 -0.59
C ILE A 119 1.01 1.44 0.75
N PHE A 120 0.16 2.40 1.12
CA PHE A 120 0.23 3.06 2.41
C PHE A 120 -0.17 2.10 3.55
N ALA A 121 -1.15 1.22 3.33
CA ALA A 121 -1.46 0.12 4.24
C ALA A 121 -0.25 -0.82 4.43
N TYR A 122 0.45 -1.18 3.34
CA TYR A 122 1.68 -1.96 3.41
C TYR A 122 2.80 -1.25 4.19
N ILE A 123 3.02 0.04 3.93
CA ILE A 123 4.00 0.85 4.70
C ILE A 123 3.62 0.85 6.19
N ASN A 124 2.33 1.02 6.51
CA ASN A 124 1.83 0.96 7.88
C ASN A 124 2.17 -0.37 8.54
N VAL A 125 1.88 -1.50 7.86
CA VAL A 125 2.20 -2.85 8.34
C VAL A 125 3.69 -3.00 8.62
N GLN A 126 4.55 -2.61 7.68
CA GLN A 126 6.01 -2.78 7.81
C GLN A 126 6.59 -1.96 8.97
N LEU A 127 6.21 -0.68 9.07
CA LEU A 127 6.71 0.22 10.11
C LEU A 127 6.18 -0.19 11.48
N PHE A 128 4.86 -0.38 11.60
CA PHE A 128 4.23 -0.69 12.88
C PHE A 128 4.65 -2.06 13.42
N ASN A 129 4.68 -3.11 12.58
CA ASN A 129 5.13 -4.42 13.04
C ASN A 129 6.60 -4.37 13.49
N SER A 130 7.43 -3.55 12.85
CA SER A 130 8.82 -3.33 13.29
C SER A 130 8.90 -2.68 14.68
N LEU A 131 8.03 -1.72 15.00
CA LEU A 131 7.94 -1.15 16.35
C LEU A 131 7.57 -2.23 17.38
N LEU A 132 6.60 -3.10 17.07
CA LEU A 132 6.12 -4.13 17.99
C LEU A 132 7.12 -5.28 18.22
N LEU A 133 8.04 -5.50 17.28
CA LEU A 133 8.99 -6.60 17.30
C LEU A 133 10.38 -6.21 17.80
N ARG A 134 10.77 -4.93 17.67
CA ARG A 134 12.15 -4.49 17.86
C ARG A 134 12.25 -3.35 18.86
N ARG A 135 12.96 -3.62 19.95
CA ARG A 135 13.11 -2.66 21.06
C ARG A 135 13.80 -1.38 20.63
N GLU A 136 14.81 -1.50 19.78
CA GLU A 136 15.60 -0.39 19.30
C GLU A 136 14.83 0.56 18.37
N CYS A 137 13.65 0.15 17.89
CA CYS A 137 12.74 1.02 17.12
C CYS A 137 11.82 1.86 18.03
N CYS A 138 11.67 1.47 19.29
CA CYS A 138 10.81 2.14 20.27
C CYS A 138 11.63 3.13 21.11
N THR A 139 12.29 4.10 20.49
CA THR A 139 12.98 5.19 21.21
C THR A 139 12.41 6.55 20.88
N PHE A 140 12.71 7.57 21.70
CA PHE A 140 12.28 8.93 21.44
C PHE A 140 12.89 9.44 20.13
N SER A 141 14.21 9.29 19.98
CA SER A 141 14.92 9.73 18.76
C SER A 141 14.41 9.04 17.50
N ASN A 142 14.10 7.74 17.57
CA ASN A 142 13.52 7.02 16.44
C ASN A 142 12.08 7.46 16.14
N GLY A 143 11.29 7.74 17.19
CA GLY A 143 9.98 8.34 17.04
C GLY A 143 10.04 9.66 16.28
N GLU A 144 10.97 10.56 16.61
CA GLU A 144 11.13 11.83 15.90
C GLU A 144 11.52 11.65 14.43
N TYR A 145 12.43 10.72 14.16
CA TYR A 145 12.85 10.41 12.78
C TYR A 145 11.70 9.86 11.94
N VAL A 146 10.98 8.85 12.43
CA VAL A 146 9.83 8.28 11.72
C VAL A 146 8.71 9.31 11.60
N LYS A 147 8.45 10.13 12.63
CA LYS A 147 7.47 11.21 12.58
C LYS A 147 7.76 12.22 11.46
N SER A 148 9.04 12.57 11.29
CA SER A 148 9.46 13.49 10.23
C SER A 148 9.22 12.86 8.85
N GLY A 149 9.56 11.59 8.66
CA GLY A 149 9.27 10.86 7.43
C GLY A 149 7.77 10.72 7.11
N LEU A 150 6.94 10.47 8.13
CA LEU A 150 5.49 10.45 7.99
C LEU A 150 4.93 11.82 7.56
N ALA A 151 5.52 12.93 8.04
CA ALA A 151 5.12 14.27 7.62
C ALA A 151 5.43 14.53 6.13
N GLU A 152 6.53 13.99 5.60
CA GLU A 152 6.84 14.07 4.18
C GLU A 152 5.85 13.24 3.32
N LEU A 153 5.42 12.07 3.82
CA LEU A 153 4.35 11.28 3.16
C LEU A 153 2.99 12.00 3.21
N GLU A 154 2.65 12.65 4.32
CA GLU A 154 1.45 13.49 4.44
C GLU A 154 1.48 14.64 3.42
N LEU A 155 2.63 15.30 3.29
CA LEU A 155 2.84 16.36 2.31
C LEU A 155 2.68 15.85 0.88
N TRP A 156 3.23 14.68 0.55
CA TRP A 156 3.05 14.06 -0.76
C TRP A 156 1.57 13.80 -1.07
N CYS A 157 0.81 13.24 -0.12
CA CYS A 157 -0.64 13.04 -0.29
C CYS A 157 -1.37 14.37 -0.54
N ALA A 158 -1.01 15.45 0.17
CA ALA A 158 -1.61 16.76 -0.02
C ALA A 158 -1.30 17.37 -1.40
N GLN A 159 -0.09 17.15 -1.93
CA GLN A 159 0.33 17.65 -3.25
C GLN A 159 -0.33 16.91 -4.42
N VAL A 160 -0.48 15.60 -4.29
CA VAL A 160 -1.06 14.71 -5.32
C VAL A 160 -2.58 14.86 -5.47
N LYS A 161 -3.22 15.56 -4.52
CA LYS A 161 -4.66 15.83 -4.42
C LYS A 161 -5.50 14.58 -4.16
N GLU A 162 -6.71 14.82 -3.68
CA GLU A 162 -7.70 13.78 -3.33
C GLU A 162 -8.00 12.81 -4.50
N GLU A 163 -7.89 13.29 -5.75
CA GLU A 163 -8.10 12.51 -6.96
C GLU A 163 -7.25 11.23 -7.04
N TYR A 164 -5.98 11.29 -6.63
CA TYR A 164 -5.05 10.16 -6.74
C TYR A 164 -4.57 9.65 -5.39
N ALA A 165 -4.42 10.52 -4.38
CA ALA A 165 -4.01 10.09 -3.05
C ALA A 165 -5.18 9.46 -2.28
N GLY A 166 -6.40 9.98 -2.43
CA GLY A 166 -7.57 9.44 -1.75
C GLY A 166 -7.39 9.28 -0.23
N PRO A 167 -7.86 8.16 0.36
CA PRO A 167 -7.73 7.90 1.80
C PRO A 167 -6.35 7.35 2.20
N SER A 168 -5.33 7.36 1.32
CA SER A 168 -4.05 6.69 1.58
C SER A 168 -3.39 7.13 2.89
N TRP A 169 -3.53 8.41 3.28
CA TRP A 169 -2.97 8.91 4.54
C TRP A 169 -3.58 8.27 5.80
N ASP A 170 -4.85 7.87 5.72
CA ASP A 170 -5.57 7.27 6.84
C ASP A 170 -5.11 5.82 7.10
N GLU A 171 -4.54 5.15 6.09
CA GLU A 171 -4.00 3.80 6.22
C GLU A 171 -2.79 3.74 7.17
N LEU A 172 -2.07 4.85 7.36
CA LEU A 172 -0.91 4.95 8.26
C LEU A 172 -1.30 5.11 9.75
N LYS A 173 -2.58 5.00 10.11
CA LYS A 173 -3.11 5.29 11.46
C LYS A 173 -2.39 4.57 12.61
N HIS A 174 -2.04 3.30 12.48
CA HIS A 174 -1.37 2.55 13.56
C HIS A 174 0.04 3.09 13.80
N THR A 175 0.81 3.26 12.73
CA THR A 175 2.16 3.83 12.80
C THR A 175 2.10 5.27 13.32
N ARG A 176 1.19 6.11 12.81
CA ARG A 176 1.01 7.51 13.24
C ARG A 176 0.72 7.62 14.73
N GLN A 177 -0.21 6.82 15.25
CA GLN A 177 -0.56 6.85 16.68
C GLN A 177 0.59 6.32 17.55
N ALA A 178 1.21 5.20 17.17
CA ALA A 178 2.35 4.64 17.90
C ALA A 178 3.54 5.62 17.95
N VAL A 179 3.93 6.17 16.82
CA VAL A 179 5.02 7.14 16.71
C VAL A 179 4.67 8.45 17.41
N GLY A 180 3.44 8.93 17.26
CA GLY A 180 2.90 10.07 17.99
C GLY A 180 3.06 9.90 19.50
N PHE A 181 2.71 8.72 20.01
CA PHE A 181 2.92 8.36 21.42
C PHE A 181 4.40 8.30 21.81
N LEU A 182 5.28 7.70 20.99
CA LEU A 182 6.71 7.59 21.27
C LEU A 182 7.38 8.96 21.48
N VAL A 183 6.91 10.02 20.81
CA VAL A 183 7.46 11.37 20.94
C VAL A 183 6.81 12.24 22.03
N ILE A 184 5.87 11.71 22.81
CA ILE A 184 5.28 12.47 23.93
C ILE A 184 6.28 12.56 25.09
N HIS A 185 6.47 13.76 25.65
CA HIS A 185 7.23 13.94 26.87
C HIS A 185 6.42 13.57 28.11
N GLN A 186 7.08 13.16 29.20
CA GLN A 186 6.45 12.86 30.49
C GLN A 186 5.35 11.78 30.43
N LYS A 187 5.60 10.69 29.68
CA LYS A 187 4.67 9.55 29.52
C LYS A 187 4.18 8.96 30.85
N SER A 188 4.96 9.05 31.92
CA SER A 188 4.60 8.58 33.26
C SER A 188 3.37 9.27 33.87
N ARG A 189 2.96 10.42 33.33
CA ARG A 189 1.77 11.17 33.77
C ARG A 189 0.49 10.83 33.01
N ILE A 190 0.60 10.07 31.93
CA ILE A 190 -0.52 9.75 31.06
C ILE A 190 -1.23 8.51 31.62
N SER A 191 -2.54 8.59 31.79
CA SER A 191 -3.38 7.49 32.24
C SER A 191 -3.66 6.48 31.13
N TYR A 192 -4.12 5.28 31.51
CA TYR A 192 -4.54 4.25 30.56
C TYR A 192 -5.71 4.74 29.67
N ASP A 193 -6.65 5.47 30.27
CA ASP A 193 -7.83 5.98 29.56
C ASP A 193 -7.45 7.05 28.53
N GLU A 194 -6.52 7.96 28.85
CA GLU A 194 -6.01 8.94 27.87
C GLU A 194 -5.27 8.25 26.72
N ILE A 195 -4.49 7.19 27.01
CA ILE A 195 -3.79 6.43 25.96
C ILE A 195 -4.79 5.79 25.00
N THR A 196 -5.85 5.17 25.51
CA THR A 196 -6.78 4.37 24.71
C THR A 196 -7.86 5.21 24.03
N ASN A 197 -8.33 6.30 24.65
CA ASN A 197 -9.44 7.10 24.13
C ASN A 197 -9.00 8.34 23.34
N ASP A 198 -7.80 8.86 23.59
CA ASP A 198 -7.35 10.11 22.98
C ASP A 198 -6.12 9.94 22.08
N LEU A 199 -5.12 9.16 22.50
CA LEU A 199 -3.82 9.09 21.81
C LEU A 199 -3.74 7.96 20.77
N CYS A 200 -4.14 6.76 21.17
CA CYS A 200 -3.92 5.52 20.45
C CYS A 200 -5.22 4.72 20.27
N THR A 201 -6.25 5.38 19.76
CA THR A 201 -7.62 4.84 19.61
C THR A 201 -7.77 3.62 18.72
N VAL A 202 -6.78 3.32 17.86
CA VAL A 202 -6.85 2.16 16.95
C VAL A 202 -5.99 0.99 17.40
N LEU A 203 -5.13 1.18 18.41
CA LEU A 203 -4.23 0.12 18.89
C LEU A 203 -4.94 -0.77 19.91
N SER A 204 -4.80 -2.09 19.75
CA SER A 204 -5.29 -3.03 20.75
C SER A 204 -4.49 -2.96 22.04
N VAL A 205 -5.07 -3.45 23.16
CA VAL A 205 -4.39 -3.49 24.46
C VAL A 205 -3.05 -4.25 24.37
N GLN A 206 -3.00 -5.33 23.58
CA GLN A 206 -1.78 -6.11 23.37
C GLN A 206 -0.70 -5.30 22.65
N GLN A 207 -1.08 -4.52 21.62
CA GLN A 207 -0.15 -3.66 20.88
C GLN A 207 0.35 -2.52 21.75
N LEU A 208 -0.54 -1.86 22.52
CA LEU A 208 -0.18 -0.82 23.48
C LEU A 208 0.80 -1.31 24.53
N TYR A 209 0.53 -2.48 25.11
CA TYR A 209 1.41 -3.12 26.08
C TYR A 209 2.81 -3.33 25.51
N ARG A 210 2.93 -3.82 24.27
CA ARG A 210 4.21 -4.00 23.57
C ARG A 210 4.94 -2.66 23.38
N VAL A 211 4.29 -1.66 22.80
CA VAL A 211 4.90 -0.33 22.59
C VAL A 211 5.41 0.27 23.90
N CYS A 212 4.58 0.25 24.95
CA CYS A 212 4.92 0.83 26.25
C CYS A 212 6.08 0.12 26.95
N THR A 213 6.16 -1.22 26.83
CA THR A 213 7.21 -2.02 27.47
C THR A 213 8.52 -2.04 26.69
N LEU A 214 8.46 -1.91 25.37
CA LEU A 214 9.64 -1.79 24.52
C LEU A 214 10.28 -0.39 24.60
N TYR A 215 9.48 0.64 24.87
CA TYR A 215 9.94 2.03 24.90
C TYR A 215 11.18 2.25 25.77
N ARG A 216 12.14 3.01 25.23
CA ARG A 216 13.30 3.55 25.95
C ARG A 216 13.55 4.99 25.52
N ASP A 217 13.70 5.89 26.49
CA ASP A 217 14.20 7.23 26.20
C ASP A 217 15.73 7.21 26.11
N ASP A 218 16.25 7.58 24.94
CA ASP A 218 17.67 7.67 24.63
C ASP A 218 18.21 9.12 24.62
N ASN A 219 17.35 10.13 24.75
CA ASN A 219 17.72 11.55 24.69
C ASN A 219 17.61 12.25 26.05
N TYR A 220 16.50 12.06 26.76
CA TYR A 220 16.17 12.82 27.97
C TYR A 220 16.13 11.96 29.25
N ASN A 221 16.38 10.65 29.11
CA ASN A 221 16.32 9.68 30.21
C ASN A 221 14.99 9.71 30.98
N THR A 222 13.89 10.05 30.30
CA THR A 222 12.54 10.04 30.86
C THR A 222 12.02 8.62 31.01
N GLN A 223 11.17 8.42 32.00
CA GLN A 223 10.51 7.14 32.24
C GLN A 223 9.42 6.89 31.19
N SER A 224 9.15 5.61 30.92
CA SER A 224 7.95 5.19 30.17
C SER A 224 6.67 5.54 30.96
N VAL A 225 5.54 5.01 30.52
CA VAL A 225 4.28 5.07 31.28
C VAL A 225 4.44 4.49 32.69
N SER A 226 3.54 4.86 33.59
CA SER A 226 3.60 4.41 34.97
C SER A 226 3.45 2.87 35.08
N PRO A 227 4.03 2.23 36.13
CA PRO A 227 3.84 0.81 36.36
C PRO A 227 2.37 0.38 36.50
N ASP A 228 1.52 1.27 36.99
CA ASP A 228 0.08 1.03 37.15
C ASP A 228 -0.63 0.89 35.80
N VAL A 229 -0.26 1.70 34.80
CA VAL A 229 -0.77 1.59 33.43
C VAL A 229 -0.37 0.24 32.81
N ILE A 230 0.89 -0.16 32.95
CA ILE A 230 1.38 -1.47 32.48
C ILE A 230 0.63 -2.62 33.15
N SER A 231 0.36 -2.51 34.46
CA SER A 231 -0.34 -3.53 35.23
C SER A 231 -1.82 -3.63 34.82
N SER A 232 -2.46 -2.49 34.54
CA SER A 232 -3.84 -2.43 34.03
C SER A 232 -3.95 -3.12 32.67
N MET A 233 -3.03 -2.85 31.75
CA MET A 233 -2.97 -3.52 30.44
C MET A 233 -2.82 -5.05 30.58
N LYS A 234 -1.95 -5.51 31.49
CA LYS A 234 -1.76 -6.95 31.76
C LYS A 234 -3.03 -7.62 32.26
N LEU A 235 -3.74 -6.96 33.18
CA LEU A 235 -4.96 -7.51 33.78
C LEU A 235 -6.05 -7.71 32.72
N LEU A 236 -6.23 -6.73 31.84
CA LEU A 236 -7.19 -6.80 30.72
C LEU A 236 -6.82 -7.94 29.76
N MET A 237 -5.54 -8.10 29.42
CA MET A 237 -5.08 -9.20 28.56
C MET A 237 -5.28 -10.60 29.17
N THR A 238 -5.31 -10.72 30.50
CA THR A 238 -5.60 -12.00 31.19
C THR A 238 -7.08 -12.23 31.47
N GLY A 239 -7.93 -11.19 31.35
CA GLY A 239 -9.38 -11.29 31.54
C GLY A 239 -10.12 -11.74 30.29
N ASP A 240 -9.59 -11.45 29.10
CA ASP A 240 -10.21 -11.73 27.81
C ASP A 240 -9.87 -13.12 27.24
N SER A 241 -9.25 -14.01 28.02
CA SER A 241 -8.73 -15.31 27.53
C SER A 241 -9.76 -16.42 27.32
N GLU A 242 -11.07 -16.14 27.31
CA GLU A 242 -12.11 -17.15 27.07
C GLU A 242 -12.92 -16.99 25.77
N ASP A 243 -12.70 -15.97 24.95
CA ASP A 243 -13.35 -15.97 23.62
C ASP A 243 -12.60 -15.18 22.54
N ASP A 244 -12.73 -15.72 21.35
CA ASP A 244 -12.45 -15.15 20.02
C ASP A 244 -11.06 -15.33 19.39
N GLY A 245 -11.07 -15.97 18.22
CA GLY A 245 -9.91 -16.35 17.44
C GLY A 245 -9.24 -15.14 16.78
N GLY A 246 -8.08 -14.76 17.28
CA GLY A 246 -7.24 -13.72 16.65
C GLY A 246 -5.89 -13.56 17.34
N SER A 247 -5.09 -14.62 17.42
CA SER A 247 -3.83 -14.68 18.19
C SER A 247 -2.67 -13.82 17.65
N SER A 248 -2.90 -12.84 16.78
CA SER A 248 -1.85 -12.03 16.18
C SER A 248 -2.01 -10.56 16.58
N PHE A 249 -1.06 -10.06 17.37
CA PHE A 249 -0.93 -8.63 17.65
C PHE A 249 -0.33 -7.85 16.48
N LEU A 250 0.14 -8.54 15.43
CA LEU A 250 0.72 -7.95 14.23
C LEU A 250 -0.38 -7.61 13.23
N LEU A 251 -0.14 -6.59 12.42
CA LEU A 251 -0.99 -6.27 11.29
C LEU A 251 -0.69 -7.19 10.11
N ASP A 252 -1.73 -7.59 9.41
CA ASP A 252 -1.64 -8.37 8.17
C ASP A 252 -1.67 -7.44 6.94
N ASP A 253 -0.94 -7.83 5.90
CA ASP A 253 -0.92 -7.14 4.61
C ASP A 253 -2.01 -7.72 3.69
N ASP A 254 -3.15 -7.04 3.57
CA ASP A 254 -4.23 -7.48 2.68
C ASP A 254 -3.87 -7.27 1.21
N SER A 255 -3.76 -8.38 0.49
CA SER A 255 -3.44 -8.43 -0.94
C SER A 255 -4.68 -8.68 -1.82
N SER A 256 -5.89 -8.58 -1.26
CA SER A 256 -7.15 -8.66 -2.00
C SER A 256 -7.27 -7.55 -3.06
N ILE A 257 -8.16 -7.74 -4.02
CA ILE A 257 -8.49 -6.71 -5.02
C ILE A 257 -9.54 -5.76 -4.40
N PRO A 258 -9.24 -4.46 -4.25
CA PRO A 258 -10.07 -3.54 -3.45
C PRO A 258 -11.13 -2.77 -4.28
N PHE A 259 -11.52 -3.30 -5.44
CA PHE A 259 -12.49 -2.69 -6.34
C PHE A 259 -13.31 -3.76 -7.09
N SER A 260 -14.48 -3.34 -7.55
CA SER A 260 -15.35 -4.09 -8.45
C SER A 260 -15.27 -3.56 -9.89
N VAL A 261 -15.84 -4.29 -10.84
CA VAL A 261 -15.92 -3.83 -12.24
C VAL A 261 -16.85 -2.62 -12.37
N GLU A 262 -17.88 -2.56 -11.52
CA GLU A 262 -18.81 -1.46 -11.44
C GLU A 262 -18.09 -0.15 -11.09
N ASP A 263 -17.15 -0.19 -10.15
CA ASP A 263 -16.35 0.99 -9.74
C ASP A 263 -15.54 1.57 -10.91
N ILE A 264 -14.95 0.68 -11.74
CA ILE A 264 -14.21 1.09 -12.94
C ILE A 264 -15.15 1.68 -13.98
N THR A 265 -16.31 1.04 -14.18
CA THR A 265 -17.27 1.43 -15.22
C THR A 265 -17.84 2.82 -14.97
N VAL A 266 -18.13 3.16 -13.71
CA VAL A 266 -18.60 4.50 -13.31
C VAL A 266 -17.53 5.56 -13.54
N SER A 267 -16.25 5.21 -13.38
CA SER A 267 -15.12 6.12 -13.59
C SER A 267 -14.76 6.33 -15.06
N LEU A 268 -15.16 5.44 -15.97
CA LEU A 268 -14.86 5.58 -17.40
C LEU A 268 -15.85 6.55 -18.03
N GLN A 269 -15.35 7.69 -18.50
CA GLN A 269 -16.16 8.58 -19.33
C GLN A 269 -16.55 7.85 -20.62
N VAL A 270 -17.86 7.83 -20.92
CA VAL A 270 -18.37 7.33 -22.20
C VAL A 270 -17.81 8.23 -23.29
N LYS A 271 -16.81 7.74 -24.02
CA LYS A 271 -16.26 8.43 -25.18
C LYS A 271 -17.11 8.08 -26.39
N GLU A 272 -17.53 9.08 -27.16
CA GLU A 272 -18.01 8.85 -28.51
C GLU A 272 -16.81 8.43 -29.36
N PHE A 273 -16.84 7.20 -29.86
CA PHE A 273 -15.75 6.63 -30.67
C PHE A 273 -15.92 6.90 -32.17
N ALA A 274 -16.97 7.61 -32.58
CA ALA A 274 -17.33 7.83 -33.98
C ALA A 274 -16.22 8.54 -34.78
N ASP A 275 -15.44 9.42 -34.12
CA ASP A 275 -14.39 10.22 -34.75
C ASP A 275 -12.96 9.72 -34.44
N VAL A 276 -12.81 8.57 -33.78
CA VAL A 276 -11.50 8.02 -33.42
C VAL A 276 -10.85 7.41 -34.66
N LYS A 277 -9.83 8.08 -35.19
CA LYS A 277 -9.04 7.58 -36.32
C LYS A 277 -8.13 6.42 -35.86
N PRO A 278 -8.00 5.34 -36.67
CA PRO A 278 -7.02 4.29 -36.41
C PRO A 278 -5.59 4.86 -36.37
N ALA A 279 -4.73 4.26 -35.54
CA ALA A 279 -3.31 4.59 -35.50
C ALA A 279 -2.64 4.25 -36.83
N ALA A 280 -1.70 5.07 -37.29
CA ALA A 280 -1.05 4.93 -38.60
C ALA A 280 -0.37 3.56 -38.76
N GLU A 281 0.22 3.04 -37.69
CA GLU A 281 0.91 1.76 -37.66
C GLU A 281 -0.03 0.57 -37.86
N LEU A 282 -1.31 0.71 -37.49
CA LEU A 282 -2.33 -0.32 -37.74
C LEU A 282 -2.82 -0.25 -39.19
N ILE A 283 -2.90 0.95 -39.77
CA ILE A 283 -3.32 1.17 -41.15
C ILE A 283 -2.34 0.54 -42.14
N GLU A 284 -1.05 0.56 -41.82
CA GLU A 284 0.01 -0.06 -42.63
C GLU A 284 0.00 -1.60 -42.57
N ASN A 285 -0.67 -2.21 -41.60
CA ASN A 285 -0.70 -3.66 -41.42
C ASN A 285 -1.90 -4.28 -42.16
N PRO A 286 -1.68 -5.18 -43.14
CA PRO A 286 -2.76 -5.79 -43.94
C PRO A 286 -3.81 -6.53 -43.09
N ALA A 287 -3.44 -7.04 -41.91
CA ALA A 287 -4.37 -7.74 -41.02
C ALA A 287 -5.45 -6.82 -40.41
N PHE A 288 -5.26 -5.50 -40.45
CA PHE A 288 -6.13 -4.50 -39.82
C PHE A 288 -6.83 -3.58 -40.82
N GLN A 289 -6.83 -3.95 -42.10
CA GLN A 289 -7.42 -3.13 -43.16
C GLN A 289 -8.93 -2.86 -42.97
N PHE A 290 -9.63 -3.73 -42.24
CA PHE A 290 -11.04 -3.57 -41.86
C PHE A 290 -11.32 -2.35 -40.96
N LEU A 291 -10.29 -1.72 -40.38
CA LEU A 291 -10.43 -0.49 -39.59
C LEU A 291 -10.60 0.77 -40.46
N GLN A 292 -10.44 0.65 -41.79
CA GLN A 292 -10.62 1.75 -42.74
C GLN A 292 -12.06 1.87 -43.27
N ASP A 293 -12.89 0.84 -43.07
CA ASP A 293 -14.29 0.73 -43.52
C ASP A 293 -15.26 1.25 -42.44
#